data_AF-A0A920HWP8-F1
#
_entry.id   AF-A0A920HWP8-F1
#
_cell.length_a   1.000
_cell.length_b   1.000
_cell.length_c   1.000
_cell.angle_alpha   90.00
_cell.angle_beta   90.00
_cell.angle_gamma   90.00
#
_symmetry.space_group_name_H-M   'P 1'
#
loop_
_entity.id
_entity.type
_entity.pdbx_description
1 polymer ?
#
loop_
_entity_poly.entity_id
_entity_poly.type
_entity_poly.pdbx_seq_one_letter_code
_entity_poly.pdbx_strand_id
1 'polypeptide(L)'
;MNDCELVVEAATENIELKLNIFLIRYFCNQDTILASNTSSISITQIAKSTKRPDKVIGMHFMNPVPIMKLVEVIRGKDTSDTVTDQIMNLSKSISKIPVEVNDAPGFVANRILMPMINEGQY
;
A
#
# COMPACT_ATOMS: atom_id res chain seq x y z
N MET A 1 5.74 -19.13 3.77
CA MET A 1 6.26 -17.91 4.42
C MET A 1 5.63 -17.79 5.79
N ASN A 2 5.68 -18.86 6.59
CA ASN A 2 4.83 -18.96 7.77
C ASN A 2 5.31 -18.03 8.90
N ASP A 3 6.60 -17.69 8.95
CA ASP A 3 7.12 -16.78 9.98
C ASP A 3 7.16 -15.30 9.54
N CYS A 4 6.51 -14.97 8.41
CA CYS A 4 6.52 -13.61 7.88
C CYS A 4 5.34 -12.81 8.43
N GLU A 5 5.63 -11.71 9.14
CA GLU A 5 4.62 -10.82 9.73
C GLU A 5 4.10 -9.75 8.74
N LEU A 6 4.92 -9.36 7.76
CA LEU A 6 4.59 -8.38 6.73
C LEU A 6 5.16 -8.78 5.37
N VAL A 7 4.28 -8.82 4.36
CA VAL A 7 4.66 -8.96 2.94
C VAL A 7 4.39 -7.64 2.23
N VAL A 8 5.38 -7.13 1.48
CA VAL A 8 5.22 -5.93 0.64
C VAL A 8 5.34 -6.32 -0.82
N GLU A 9 4.25 -6.16 -1.57
CA GLU A 9 4.18 -6.41 -3.00
C GLU A 9 4.64 -5.17 -3.79
N ALA A 10 5.62 -5.33 -4.67
CA ALA A 10 6.16 -4.24 -5.51
C ALA A 10 6.41 -4.69 -6.97
N ALA A 11 5.56 -5.57 -7.48
CA ALA A 11 5.57 -6.00 -8.87
C ALA A 11 5.00 -4.90 -9.80
N THR A 12 5.12 -5.13 -11.10
CA THR A 12 4.60 -4.27 -12.17
C THR A 12 3.16 -3.86 -11.92
N GLU A 13 2.81 -2.63 -12.31
CA GLU A 13 1.48 -2.04 -12.15
C GLU A 13 0.45 -2.67 -13.11
N ASN A 14 0.13 -3.94 -12.86
CA ASN A 14 -0.85 -4.73 -13.58
C ASN A 14 -1.83 -5.34 -12.57
N ILE A 15 -3.12 -5.07 -12.78
CA ILE A 15 -4.14 -5.44 -11.81
C ILE A 15 -4.30 -6.95 -11.65
N GLU A 16 -4.37 -7.71 -12.74
CA GLU A 16 -4.53 -9.15 -12.70
C GLU A 16 -3.33 -9.82 -12.03
N LEU A 17 -2.11 -9.37 -12.33
CA LEU A 17 -0.89 -9.84 -11.69
C LEU A 17 -0.93 -9.61 -10.18
N LYS A 18 -1.24 -8.39 -9.74
CA LYS A 18 -1.29 -8.07 -8.30
C LYS A 18 -2.38 -8.87 -7.59
N LEU A 19 -3.57 -8.99 -8.17
CA LEU A 19 -4.65 -9.80 -7.59
C LEU A 19 -4.22 -11.27 -7.40
N ASN A 20 -3.50 -11.83 -8.37
CA ASN A 20 -2.94 -13.18 -8.27
C ASN A 20 -1.82 -13.28 -7.23
N ILE A 21 -0.93 -12.30 -7.12
CA ILE A 21 0.12 -12.26 -6.09
C ILE A 21 -0.51 -12.28 -4.69
N PHE A 22 -1.63 -11.58 -4.47
CA PHE A 22 -2.29 -11.55 -3.16
C PHE A 22 -2.94 -12.89 -2.74
N LEU A 23 -2.99 -13.88 -3.64
CA LEU A 23 -3.27 -15.28 -3.27
C LEU A 23 -2.15 -15.89 -2.41
N ILE A 24 -1.00 -15.22 -2.29
CA ILE A 24 0.08 -15.58 -1.35
C ILE A 24 -0.41 -15.72 0.09
N ARG A 25 -1.59 -15.15 0.43
CA ARG A 25 -2.28 -15.38 1.71
C ARG A 25 -2.38 -16.86 2.12
N TYR A 26 -2.43 -17.79 1.16
CA TYR A 26 -2.52 -19.23 1.46
C TYR A 26 -1.21 -19.79 2.06
N PHE A 27 -0.10 -19.06 1.92
CA PHE A 27 1.24 -19.43 2.38
C PHE A 27 1.74 -18.56 3.54
N CYS A 28 0.86 -17.77 4.14
CA CYS A 28 1.13 -16.84 5.23
C CYS A 28 0.21 -17.15 6.42
N ASN A 29 0.67 -16.87 7.64
CA ASN A 29 -0.16 -16.95 8.84
C ASN A 29 -1.35 -15.99 8.74
N GLN A 30 -2.45 -16.27 9.45
CA GLN A 30 -3.67 -15.43 9.43
C GLN A 30 -3.41 -13.97 9.79
N ASP A 31 -2.44 -13.72 10.67
CA ASP A 31 -2.09 -12.38 11.13
C ASP A 31 -1.11 -11.62 10.24
N THR A 32 -0.52 -12.27 9.23
CA THR A 32 0.40 -11.61 8.29
C THR A 32 -0.29 -10.45 7.57
N ILE A 33 0.30 -9.27 7.65
CA ILE A 33 -0.11 -8.08 6.92
C ILE A 33 0.34 -8.20 5.47
N LEU A 34 -0.56 -7.91 4.53
CA LEU A 34 -0.28 -7.90 3.11
C LEU A 34 -0.35 -6.45 2.60
N ALA A 35 0.80 -5.88 2.27
CA ALA A 35 0.92 -4.52 1.77
C ALA A 35 1.17 -4.51 0.25
N SER A 36 0.62 -3.52 -0.46
CA SER A 36 0.99 -3.24 -1.86
C SER A 36 1.64 -1.87 -2.00
N ASN A 37 2.72 -1.81 -2.77
CA ASN A 37 3.41 -0.58 -3.20
C ASN A 37 2.79 0.03 -4.49
N THR A 38 1.60 -0.41 -4.88
CA THR A 38 0.85 0.19 -6.00
C THR A 38 0.78 1.71 -5.90
N SER A 39 0.82 2.40 -7.03
CA SER A 39 0.72 3.87 -7.11
C SER A 39 -0.68 4.33 -7.57
N SER A 40 -1.51 3.41 -8.06
CA SER A 40 -2.77 3.75 -8.72
C SER A 40 -3.90 2.73 -8.55
N ILE A 41 -3.59 1.44 -8.35
CA ILE A 41 -4.59 0.39 -8.17
C ILE A 41 -5.19 0.47 -6.77
N SER A 42 -6.52 0.38 -6.70
CA SER A 42 -7.28 0.45 -5.44
C SER A 42 -6.89 -0.66 -4.47
N ILE A 43 -6.56 -0.27 -3.24
CA ILE A 43 -6.27 -1.21 -2.15
C ILE A 43 -7.51 -2.01 -1.79
N THR A 44 -8.69 -1.39 -1.83
CA THR A 44 -9.97 -2.07 -1.61
C THR A 44 -10.22 -3.15 -2.65
N GLN A 45 -9.85 -2.91 -3.92
CA GLN A 45 -9.97 -3.92 -4.96
C GLN A 45 -8.99 -5.08 -4.76
N ILE A 46 -7.74 -4.78 -4.38
CA ILE A 46 -6.76 -5.81 -4.03
C ILE A 46 -7.23 -6.63 -2.82
N ALA A 47 -7.74 -5.97 -1.79
CA ALA A 47 -8.19 -6.62 -0.56
C ALA A 47 -9.31 -7.64 -0.82
N LYS A 48 -10.20 -7.39 -1.78
CA LYS A 48 -11.29 -8.30 -2.17
C LYS A 48 -10.83 -9.64 -2.75
N SER A 49 -9.61 -9.73 -3.32
CA SER A 49 -9.07 -11.04 -3.74
C SER A 49 -8.60 -11.88 -2.55
N THR A 50 -8.50 -11.26 -1.37
CA THR A 50 -8.18 -11.94 -0.13
C THR A 50 -9.45 -12.26 0.66
N LYS A 51 -9.42 -13.31 1.49
CA LYS A 51 -10.48 -13.59 2.47
C LYS A 51 -10.24 -12.93 3.83
N ARG A 52 -9.41 -11.88 3.88
CA ARG A 52 -8.98 -11.16 5.10
C ARG A 52 -8.65 -9.69 4.78
N PRO A 53 -9.63 -8.94 4.25
CA PRO A 53 -9.38 -7.59 3.75
C PRO A 53 -8.92 -6.61 4.86
N ASP A 54 -9.19 -6.94 6.13
CA ASP A 54 -8.72 -6.24 7.32
C ASP A 54 -7.20 -6.26 7.52
N LYS A 55 -6.52 -7.22 6.88
CA LYS A 55 -5.05 -7.39 6.88
C LYS A 55 -4.36 -6.86 5.62
N VAL A 56 -5.09 -6.20 4.73
CA VAL A 56 -4.56 -5.66 3.48
C VAL A 56 -4.45 -4.15 3.58
N ILE A 57 -3.31 -3.59 3.13
CA ILE A 57 -3.02 -2.16 3.22
C ILE A 57 -2.15 -1.69 2.03
N GLY A 58 -2.17 -0.41 1.71
CA GLY A 58 -1.20 0.19 0.80
C GLY A 58 0.00 0.73 1.58
N MET A 59 1.20 0.50 1.05
CA MET A 59 2.45 1.02 1.58
C MET A 59 3.27 1.57 0.41
N HIS A 60 2.89 2.76 -0.07
CA HIS A 60 3.44 3.35 -1.29
C HIS A 60 4.69 4.16 -0.98
N PHE A 61 5.82 3.66 -1.46
CA PHE A 61 7.13 4.29 -1.37
C PHE A 61 7.41 5.13 -2.60
N MET A 62 7.99 6.31 -2.38
CA MET A 62 8.44 7.17 -3.48
C MET A 62 9.83 6.75 -3.98
N ASN A 63 10.04 6.77 -5.29
CA ASN A 63 11.32 6.43 -5.93
C ASN A 63 12.24 7.68 -5.97
N PRO A 64 13.53 7.60 -5.59
CA PRO A 64 14.27 6.45 -5.04
C PRO A 64 13.98 6.14 -3.57
N VAL A 65 13.64 4.88 -3.30
CA VAL A 65 13.20 4.42 -1.96
C VAL A 65 14.19 4.76 -0.84
N PRO A 66 15.53 4.62 -0.99
CA PRO A 66 16.45 4.97 0.10
C PRO A 66 16.49 6.47 0.41
N ILE A 67 16.20 7.32 -0.58
CA ILE A 67 16.34 8.78 -0.50
C ILE A 67 15.05 9.44 -0.06
N MET A 68 13.92 9.01 -0.64
CA MET A 68 12.62 9.62 -0.37
C MET A 68 12.12 9.27 1.03
N LYS A 69 11.67 10.28 1.78
CA LYS A 69 11.21 10.10 3.16
C LYS A 69 9.74 9.74 3.26
N LEU A 70 8.91 10.19 2.33
CA LEU A 70 7.47 9.97 2.35
C LEU A 70 7.12 8.50 2.07
N VAL A 71 6.20 7.96 2.87
CA VAL A 71 5.47 6.73 2.58
C VAL A 71 3.99 7.04 2.74
N GLU A 72 3.19 6.77 1.73
CA GLU A 72 1.73 6.82 1.88
C GLU A 72 1.25 5.48 2.44
N VAL A 73 0.56 5.51 3.56
CA VAL A 73 -0.08 4.35 4.19
C VAL A 73 -1.56 4.41 3.83
N ILE A 74 -1.95 3.61 2.83
CA ILE A 74 -3.27 3.72 2.21
C ILE A 74 -4.23 2.68 2.79
N ARG A 75 -5.33 3.17 3.35
CA ARG A 75 -6.39 2.34 3.92
C ARG A 75 -7.38 1.91 2.86
N GLY A 76 -7.49 0.61 2.65
CA GLY A 76 -8.65 0.03 1.99
C GLY A 76 -9.89 0.16 2.86
N LYS A 77 -11.07 -0.04 2.26
CA LYS A 77 -12.37 0.09 2.95
C LYS A 77 -12.45 -0.67 4.28
N ASP A 78 -11.92 -1.88 4.31
CA ASP A 78 -12.03 -2.79 5.45
C ASP A 78 -10.72 -2.91 6.25
N THR A 79 -9.66 -2.17 5.89
CA THR A 79 -8.35 -2.22 6.59
C THR A 79 -8.52 -1.83 8.06
N SER A 80 -8.06 -2.70 8.95
CA SER A 80 -8.20 -2.50 10.40
C SER A 80 -7.29 -1.40 10.93
N ASP A 81 -7.73 -0.73 12.00
CA ASP A 81 -6.92 0.29 12.70
C ASP A 81 -5.61 -0.30 13.23
N THR A 82 -5.65 -1.52 13.78
CA THR A 82 -4.45 -2.22 14.24
C THR A 82 -3.40 -2.35 13.14
N VAL A 83 -3.79 -2.71 11.92
CA VAL A 83 -2.86 -2.86 10.79
C VAL A 83 -2.31 -1.52 10.36
N THR A 84 -3.17 -0.49 10.28
CA THR A 84 -2.73 0.88 10.00
C THR A 84 -1.69 1.34 11.03
N ASP A 85 -1.97 1.20 12.32
CA ASP A 85 -1.07 1.62 13.40
C ASP A 85 0.27 0.88 13.35
N GLN A 86 0.25 -0.43 13.08
CA GLN A 86 1.46 -1.23 12.92
C GLN A 86 2.32 -0.73 11.75
N ILE A 87 1.71 -0.45 10.61
CA ILE A 87 2.44 0.07 9.43
C ILE A 87 2.92 1.50 9.65
N MET A 88 2.12 2.37 10.26
CA MET A 88 2.54 3.73 10.62
C MET A 88 3.76 3.72 11.55
N ASN A 89 3.77 2.84 12.55
CA ASN A 89 4.90 2.72 13.48
C ASN A 89 6.13 2.09 12.82
N LEU A 90 5.93 1.05 12.00
CA LEU A 90 7.01 0.42 11.23
C LEU A 90 7.67 1.41 10.27
N SER A 91 6.88 2.18 9.51
CA SER A 91 7.42 3.20 8.61
C SER A 91 8.28 4.23 9.35
N LYS A 92 7.87 4.66 10.56
CA LYS A 92 8.70 5.55 11.39
C LYS A 92 10.00 4.88 11.83
N SER A 93 9.97 3.59 12.20
CA SER A 93 11.16 2.88 12.67
C SER A 93 12.22 2.70 11.59
N ILE A 94 11.81 2.61 10.32
CA ILE A 94 12.71 2.62 9.15
C ILE A 94 13.06 4.04 8.65
N SER A 95 12.93 5.05 9.52
CA SER A 95 13.25 6.46 9.24
C SER A 95 12.47 7.08 8.07
N LYS A 96 11.24 6.61 7.83
CA LYS A 96 10.29 7.23 6.91
C LYS A 96 9.31 8.14 7.64
N ILE A 97 8.63 8.97 6.87
CA ILE A 97 7.55 9.86 7.30
C ILE A 97 6.26 9.30 6.69
N PRO A 98 5.52 8.47 7.44
CA PRO A 98 4.27 7.92 6.92
C PRO A 98 3.14 8.94 7.01
N VAL A 99 2.27 8.94 6.00
CA VAL A 99 1.03 9.72 5.98
C VAL A 99 -0.12 8.75 5.72
N GLU A 100 -1.10 8.76 6.61
CA GLU A 100 -2.32 7.97 6.45
C GLU A 100 -3.21 8.58 5.37
N VAL A 101 -3.67 7.75 4.43
CA VAL A 101 -4.48 8.16 3.29
C VAL A 101 -5.62 7.16 3.08
N ASN A 102 -6.79 7.63 2.66
CA ASN A 102 -7.88 6.74 2.26
C ASN A 102 -7.76 6.33 0.79
N ASP A 103 -8.13 5.10 0.49
CA ASP A 103 -8.13 4.56 -0.88
C ASP A 103 -8.99 5.41 -1.82
N ALA A 104 -8.35 6.02 -2.81
CA ALA A 104 -8.95 6.84 -3.85
C ALA A 104 -8.02 6.84 -5.08
N PRO A 105 -8.55 7.07 -6.31
CA PRO A 105 -7.72 7.15 -7.50
C PRO A 105 -6.59 8.18 -7.34
N GLY A 106 -5.34 7.74 -7.53
CA GLY A 106 -4.14 8.57 -7.40
C GLY A 106 -3.77 8.99 -5.97
N PHE A 107 -4.40 8.40 -4.95
CA PHE A 107 -4.17 8.67 -3.53
C PHE A 107 -4.11 10.18 -3.22
N VAL A 108 -3.11 10.65 -2.47
CA VAL A 108 -2.93 12.09 -2.17
C VAL A 108 -1.86 12.71 -3.04
N ALA A 109 -0.66 12.11 -3.11
CA ALA A 109 0.47 12.70 -3.83
C ALA A 109 0.19 12.88 -5.33
N ASN A 110 -0.22 11.81 -6.02
CA ASN A 110 -0.47 11.90 -7.46
C ASN A 110 -1.70 12.76 -7.78
N ARG A 111 -2.71 12.74 -6.90
CA ARG A 111 -3.91 13.57 -7.04
C ARG A 111 -3.63 15.07 -6.95
N ILE A 112 -2.62 15.48 -6.20
CA ILE A 112 -2.17 16.89 -6.14
C ILE A 112 -1.19 17.21 -7.28
N LEU A 113 -0.27 16.29 -7.58
CA LEU A 113 0.80 16.51 -8.54
C LEU A 113 0.29 16.66 -9.98
N MET A 114 -0.65 15.81 -10.41
CA MET A 114 -1.12 15.82 -11.80
C MET A 114 -1.73 17.17 -12.22
N PRO A 115 -2.60 17.82 -11.43
CA PRO A 115 -3.04 19.18 -11.71
C PRO A 115 -1.90 20.20 -11.79
N MET A 116 -0.88 20.13 -10.91
CA MET A 116 0.26 21.06 -10.93
C MET A 116 1.13 20.89 -12.18
N ILE A 117 1.35 19.65 -12.63
CA ILE A 117 2.07 19.38 -13.88
C ILE A 117 1.28 19.93 -15.07
N ASN A 118 -0.03 19.71 -15.11
CA ASN A 118 -0.88 20.23 -16.19
C ASN A 118 -0.83 21.76 -16.25
N GLU A 119 -0.83 22.44 -15.09
CA GLU A 119 -0.67 23.89 -15.02
C GLU A 119 0.71 24.34 -15.50
N GLY A 120 1.79 23.65 -15.10
CA GLY A 120 3.16 24.00 -15.51
C GLY A 120 3.48 23.71 -16.99
N GLN A 121 2.60 22.99 -17.69
CA GLN A 121 2.70 22.80 -19.15
C GLN A 121 2.08 23.96 -19.95
N TYR A 122 1.26 24.78 -19.31
CA TYR A 122 0.67 25.97 -19.89
C TYR A 122 1.64 27.16 -19.78
#